data_AF-A0A6J6UBQ5-F1
#
_entry.id   AF-A0A6J6UBQ5-F1
#
_cell.length_a   1.000
_cell.length_b   1.000
_cell.length_c   1.000
_cell.angle_alpha   90.00
_cell.angle_beta   90.00
_cell.angle_gamma   90.00
#
_symmetry.space_group_name_H-M   'P 1'
#
loop_
_entity.id
_entity.type
_entity.pdbx_description
1 polymer ?
#
loop_
_entity_poly.entity_id
_entity_poly.type
_entity_poly.pdbx_seq_one_letter_code
_entity_poly.pdbx_strand_id
1 'polypeptide(L)'
;MSNTVDAVRSKAVKGPGLKVPGVIVLQFLLIFLFELFEYSFTKVGFFTGLAILVSFLGGLYLGRPGTSFTNAVNPPIALLVSTIFIMATVGGIGFSPSKVGLELITILSAVAPWLITGAVIAWAAHFALLRKYSRS
;
A
#
# COMPACT_ATOMS: atom_id res chain seq x y z
N MET A 1 -9.23 33.87 17.30
CA MET A 1 -9.75 32.49 17.41
C MET A 1 -8.90 31.55 16.55
N SER A 2 -7.64 31.36 16.92
CA SER A 2 -6.63 30.58 16.17
C SER A 2 -6.02 29.51 17.07
N ASN A 3 -6.85 28.67 17.70
CA ASN A 3 -6.38 27.60 18.57
C ASN A 3 -6.98 26.23 18.20
N THR A 4 -8.04 26.20 17.38
CA THR A 4 -8.73 24.94 17.03
C THR A 4 -8.12 24.26 15.81
N VAL A 5 -7.55 25.01 14.88
CA VAL A 5 -6.88 24.48 13.67
C VAL A 5 -5.46 23.97 13.94
N ASP A 6 -4.77 24.54 14.93
CA ASP A 6 -3.41 24.13 15.31
C ASP A 6 -3.38 22.80 16.07
N ALA A 7 -4.46 22.46 16.79
CA ALA A 7 -4.62 21.17 17.45
C ALA A 7 -4.85 20.02 16.44
N VAL A 8 -5.51 20.29 15.30
CA VAL A 8 -5.67 19.33 14.19
C VAL A 8 -4.34 19.12 13.44
N ARG A 9 -3.43 20.09 13.52
CA ARG A 9 -2.07 20.03 12.99
C ARG A 9 -1.07 19.43 13.99
N SER A 10 -1.54 18.62 14.95
CA SER A 10 -0.66 17.67 15.62
C SER A 10 -0.14 16.73 14.55
N LYS A 11 1.06 17.03 14.02
CA LYS A 11 1.80 16.12 13.15
C LYS A 11 1.81 14.77 13.86
N ALA A 12 1.03 13.81 13.38
CA ALA A 12 0.90 12.49 14.00
C ALA A 12 2.27 11.79 14.15
N VAL A 13 3.27 12.26 13.39
CA VAL A 13 4.69 11.96 13.62
C VAL A 13 5.43 13.24 14.01
N LYS A 14 5.77 13.39 15.30
CA LYS A 14 6.79 14.36 15.76
C LYS A 14 8.17 13.83 15.33
N GLY A 15 8.55 14.04 14.07
CA GLY A 15 9.86 13.61 13.55
C GLY A 15 10.02 13.76 12.02
N PRO A 16 11.19 13.38 11.45
CA PRO A 16 11.53 13.56 10.03
C PRO A 16 10.70 12.78 9.00
N GLY A 17 9.63 12.10 9.41
CA GLY A 17 8.87 11.15 8.59
C GLY A 17 9.59 9.81 8.39
N LEU A 18 8.86 8.83 7.83
CA LEU A 18 9.37 7.49 7.56
C LEU A 18 10.42 7.49 6.44
N LYS A 19 11.46 6.68 6.61
CA LYS A 19 12.41 6.33 5.54
C LYS A 19 11.80 5.30 4.58
N VAL A 20 12.44 5.11 3.42
CA VAL A 20 12.04 4.12 2.40
C VAL A 20 11.73 2.74 3.00
N PRO A 21 12.61 2.11 3.83
CA PRO A 21 12.29 0.80 4.41
C PRO A 21 11.06 0.81 5.33
N GLY A 22 10.87 1.90 6.08
CA GLY A 22 9.71 2.04 6.96
C GLY A 22 8.39 2.11 6.18
N VAL A 23 8.38 2.84 5.06
CA VAL A 23 7.21 2.90 4.17
C VAL A 23 6.92 1.51 3.58
N ILE A 24 7.96 0.81 3.11
CA ILE A 24 7.83 -0.54 2.53
C ILE A 24 7.20 -1.51 3.53
N VAL A 25 7.77 -1.58 4.74
CA VAL A 25 7.29 -2.48 5.79
C VAL A 25 5.86 -2.14 6.21
N LEU A 26 5.54 -0.84 6.37
CA LEU A 26 4.21 -0.43 6.78
C LEU A 26 3.15 -0.81 5.74
N GLN A 27 3.44 -0.59 4.46
CA GLN A 27 2.52 -0.94 3.37
C GLN A 27 2.36 -2.45 3.24
N PHE A 28 3.46 -3.20 3.34
CA PHE A 28 3.42 -4.66 3.33
C PHE A 28 2.58 -5.20 4.48
N LEU A 29 2.84 -4.77 5.71
CA LEU A 29 2.09 -5.24 6.88
C LEU A 29 0.61 -4.90 6.78
N LEU A 30 0.26 -3.70 6.31
CA LEU A 30 -1.13 -3.30 6.16
C LEU A 30 -1.85 -4.17 5.12
N ILE A 31 -1.27 -4.34 3.94
CA ILE A 31 -1.87 -5.16 2.88
C ILE A 31 -1.94 -6.62 3.34
N PHE A 32 -0.85 -7.16 3.90
CA PHE A 32 -0.76 -8.53 4.36
C PHE A 32 -1.80 -8.89 5.41
N LEU A 33 -2.01 -8.04 6.42
CA LEU A 33 -2.98 -8.32 7.48
C LEU A 33 -4.42 -8.34 6.94
N PHE A 34 -4.78 -7.40 6.08
CA PHE A 34 -6.12 -7.35 5.49
C PHE A 34 -6.34 -8.46 4.47
N GLU A 35 -5.34 -8.77 3.64
CA GLU A 35 -5.40 -9.88 2.70
C GLU A 35 -5.50 -11.22 3.43
N LEU A 36 -4.70 -11.45 4.47
CA LEU A 36 -4.74 -12.66 5.29
C LEU A 36 -6.11 -12.85 5.94
N PHE A 37 -6.65 -11.78 6.52
CA PHE A 37 -7.98 -11.81 7.13
C PHE A 37 -9.05 -12.09 6.06
N GLU A 38 -9.07 -11.33 4.97
CA GLU A 38 -10.07 -11.47 3.92
C GLU A 38 -9.99 -12.83 3.23
N TYR A 39 -8.79 -13.38 3.03
CA TYR A 39 -8.53 -14.73 2.49
C TYR A 39 -9.03 -15.84 3.42
N SER A 40 -8.91 -15.67 4.74
CA SER A 40 -9.32 -16.70 5.71
C SER A 40 -10.83 -16.79 5.90
N PHE A 41 -11.56 -15.69 5.74
CA PHE A 41 -13.00 -15.62 5.99
C PHE A 41 -13.86 -15.50 4.72
N THR A 42 -13.32 -14.91 3.65
CA THR A 42 -14.07 -14.48 2.46
C THR A 42 -13.22 -14.56 1.18
N LYS A 43 -13.66 -13.95 0.08
CA LYS A 43 -12.84 -13.76 -1.12
C LYS A 43 -12.09 -12.44 -1.01
N VAL A 44 -10.78 -12.46 -1.26
CA VAL A 44 -9.94 -11.26 -1.32
C VAL A 44 -10.50 -10.27 -2.35
N GLY A 45 -10.65 -9.01 -1.95
CA GLY A 45 -11.22 -8.00 -2.82
C GLY A 45 -11.40 -6.65 -2.13
N PHE A 46 -12.54 -6.43 -1.49
CA PHE A 46 -12.97 -5.10 -1.06
C PHE A 46 -12.11 -4.55 0.09
N PHE A 47 -11.91 -5.35 1.14
CA PHE A 47 -11.15 -4.89 2.31
C PHE A 47 -9.66 -4.75 1.98
N THR A 48 -9.12 -5.69 1.22
CA THR A 48 -7.74 -5.60 0.71
C THR A 48 -7.57 -4.41 -0.23
N GLY A 49 -8.55 -4.13 -1.08
CA GLY A 49 -8.59 -2.95 -1.95
C GLY A 49 -8.56 -1.63 -1.18
N LEU A 50 -9.34 -1.53 -0.09
CA LEU A 50 -9.27 -0.37 0.81
C LEU A 50 -7.91 -0.26 1.50
N ALA A 51 -7.35 -1.37 1.98
CA ALA A 51 -6.03 -1.40 2.59
C ALA A 51 -4.95 -0.92 1.61
N ILE A 52 -5.04 -1.29 0.33
CA ILE A 52 -4.17 -0.79 -0.74
C ILE A 52 -4.28 0.74 -0.85
N LEU A 53 -5.49 1.31 -0.93
CA LEU A 53 -5.65 2.77 -1.00
C LEU A 53 -5.09 3.48 0.23
N VAL A 54 -5.37 2.94 1.42
CA VAL A 54 -4.82 3.47 2.67
C VAL A 54 -3.29 3.34 2.69
N SER A 55 -2.72 2.30 2.10
CA SER A 55 -1.26 2.13 2.00
C SER A 55 -0.60 3.20 1.13
N PHE A 56 -1.24 3.58 0.02
CA PHE A 56 -0.78 4.66 -0.86
C PHE A 56 -0.85 6.02 -0.17
N LEU A 57 -1.98 6.32 0.49
CA LEU A 57 -2.18 7.58 1.20
C LEU A 57 -1.31 7.67 2.46
N GLY A 58 -1.22 6.58 3.20
CA GLY A 58 -0.43 6.47 4.42
C GLY A 58 1.06 6.63 4.14
N GLY A 59 1.59 6.02 3.08
CA GLY A 59 3.00 6.20 2.72
C GLY A 59 3.31 7.59 2.15
N LEU A 60 2.36 8.25 1.47
CA LEU A 60 2.50 9.68 1.11
C LEU A 60 2.49 10.61 2.33
N TYR A 61 1.60 10.34 3.30
CA TYR A 61 1.41 11.18 4.47
C TYR A 61 2.53 11.02 5.51
N LEU A 62 2.96 9.78 5.75
CA LEU A 62 3.96 9.44 6.75
C LEU A 62 5.39 9.47 6.19
N GLY A 63 5.55 9.32 4.88
CA GLY A 63 6.84 9.29 4.20
C GLY A 63 7.54 10.64 4.15
N ARG A 64 8.86 10.63 4.29
CA ARG A 64 9.69 11.84 4.11
C ARG A 64 9.99 12.11 2.62
N PRO A 65 10.49 13.30 2.27
CA PRO A 65 10.98 13.57 0.92
C PRO A 65 11.91 12.49 0.37
N GLY A 66 11.69 12.07 -0.87
CA GLY A 66 12.42 10.96 -1.51
C GLY A 66 11.80 9.57 -1.34
N THR A 67 10.71 9.43 -0.58
CA THR A 67 9.97 8.15 -0.46
C THR A 67 8.80 8.00 -1.45
N SER A 68 8.43 9.08 -2.15
CA SER A 68 7.24 9.11 -3.01
C SER A 68 7.31 8.15 -4.20
N PHE A 69 8.51 7.90 -4.74
CA PHE A 69 8.69 6.88 -5.79
C PHE A 69 8.39 5.48 -5.25
N THR A 70 9.03 5.11 -4.13
CA THR A 70 8.76 3.84 -3.45
C THR A 70 7.28 3.68 -3.12
N ASN A 71 6.63 4.74 -2.66
CA ASN A 71 5.21 4.70 -2.35
C ASN A 71 4.33 4.36 -3.56
N ALA A 72 4.71 4.78 -4.78
CA ALA A 72 3.94 4.51 -5.99
C ALA A 72 4.09 3.07 -6.48
N VAL A 73 5.26 2.45 -6.27
CA VAL A 73 5.58 1.12 -6.81
C VAL A 73 5.43 -0.01 -5.80
N ASN A 74 5.52 0.29 -4.51
CA ASN A 74 5.59 -0.73 -3.48
C ASN A 74 4.24 -1.42 -3.19
N PRO A 75 3.06 -0.75 -3.17
CA PRO A 75 1.81 -1.45 -2.88
C PRO A 75 1.49 -2.63 -3.83
N PRO A 76 1.71 -2.54 -5.17
CA PRO A 76 1.62 -3.70 -6.06
C PRO A 76 2.58 -4.85 -5.70
N ILE A 77 3.82 -4.52 -5.33
CA ILE A 77 4.85 -5.51 -4.96
C ILE A 77 4.49 -6.16 -3.62
N ALA A 78 4.04 -5.35 -2.66
CA ALA A 78 3.61 -5.78 -1.34
C ALA A 78 2.44 -6.77 -1.43
N LEU A 79 1.46 -6.48 -2.29
CA LEU A 79 0.36 -7.41 -2.59
C LEU A 79 0.90 -8.74 -3.14
N LEU A 80 1.74 -8.71 -4.18
CA LEU A 80 2.28 -9.92 -4.79
C LEU A 80 3.02 -10.81 -3.77
N VAL A 81 3.90 -10.19 -2.96
CA VAL A 81 4.67 -10.90 -1.93
C VAL A 81 3.74 -11.45 -0.84
N SER A 82 2.73 -10.68 -0.44
CA SER A 82 1.73 -11.09 0.53
C SER A 82 0.93 -12.30 0.06
N THR A 83 0.40 -12.26 -1.17
CA THR A 83 -0.34 -13.39 -1.77
C THR A 83 0.50 -14.66 -1.82
N ILE A 84 1.76 -14.58 -2.24
CA ILE A 84 2.68 -15.73 -2.25
C ILE A 84 2.88 -16.28 -0.85
N PHE A 85 3.06 -15.41 0.14
CA PHE A 85 3.26 -15.81 1.53
C PHE A 85 2.02 -16.50 2.12
N ILE A 86 0.83 -15.96 1.87
CA ILE A 86 -0.44 -16.54 2.30
C ILE A 86 -0.66 -17.90 1.64
N MET A 87 -0.39 -18.02 0.35
CA MET A 87 -0.52 -19.28 -0.38
C MET A 87 0.44 -20.36 0.14
N ALA A 88 1.68 -19.98 0.46
CA ALA A 88 2.70 -20.87 1.02
C ALA A 88 2.36 -21.38 2.44
N THR A 89 1.57 -20.62 3.21
CA THR A 89 1.34 -20.88 4.64
C THR A 89 -0.08 -21.34 4.94
N VAL A 90 -1.08 -20.57 4.54
CA VAL A 90 -2.50 -20.78 4.83
C VAL A 90 -3.22 -21.51 3.70
N GLY A 91 -2.77 -21.32 2.45
CA GLY A 91 -3.45 -21.81 1.26
C GLY A 91 -3.56 -23.33 1.15
N GLY A 92 -2.68 -24.11 1.81
CA GLY A 92 -2.74 -25.58 1.92
C GLY A 92 -2.66 -26.38 0.61
N ILE A 93 -2.80 -25.71 -0.53
CA ILE A 93 -2.76 -26.27 -1.86
C ILE A 93 -1.30 -26.21 -2.31
N GLY A 94 -0.67 -27.37 -2.48
CA GLY A 94 0.74 -27.47 -2.86
C GLY A 94 1.12 -26.53 -4.01
N PHE A 95 2.40 -26.11 -4.01
CA PHE A 95 3.00 -25.07 -4.86
C PHE A 95 3.07 -25.47 -6.35
N SER A 96 1.90 -25.70 -6.97
CA SER A 96 1.78 -25.94 -8.40
C SER A 96 1.77 -24.60 -9.13
N PRO A 97 2.70 -24.35 -10.05
CA PRO A 97 2.79 -23.07 -10.77
C PRO A 97 1.48 -22.63 -11.43
N SER A 98 0.70 -23.58 -11.94
CA SER A 98 -0.59 -23.30 -12.58
C SER A 98 -1.65 -22.77 -11.62
N LYS A 99 -1.67 -23.26 -10.37
CA LYS A 99 -2.61 -22.79 -9.34
C LYS A 99 -2.19 -21.44 -8.79
N VAL A 100 -0.89 -21.25 -8.59
CA VAL A 100 -0.31 -19.96 -8.18
C VAL A 100 -0.70 -18.87 -9.19
N GLY A 101 -0.52 -19.13 -10.49
CA GLY A 101 -0.88 -18.18 -11.54
C GLY A 101 -2.37 -17.85 -11.57
N LEU A 102 -3.25 -18.85 -11.43
CA LEU A 102 -4.70 -18.62 -11.45
C LEU A 102 -5.19 -17.80 -10.25
N GLU A 103 -4.71 -18.13 -9.05
CA GLU A 103 -5.03 -17.40 -7.82
C GLU A 103 -4.52 -15.95 -7.90
N LEU A 104 -3.29 -15.75 -8.37
CA LEU A 104 -2.74 -14.40 -8.58
C LEU A 104 -3.59 -13.57 -9.53
N ILE A 105 -3.98 -14.12 -10.68
CA ILE A 105 -4.85 -13.42 -11.64
C ILE A 105 -6.20 -13.09 -11.01
N THR A 106 -6.77 -14.01 -10.23
CA THR A 106 -8.06 -13.82 -9.57
C THR A 106 -8.00 -12.69 -8.55
N ILE A 107 -6.99 -12.70 -7.67
CA ILE A 107 -6.78 -11.65 -6.66
C ILE A 107 -6.47 -10.32 -7.33
N LEU A 108 -5.56 -10.29 -8.31
CA LEU A 108 -5.23 -9.08 -9.06
C LEU A 108 -6.45 -8.49 -9.75
N SER A 109 -7.30 -9.33 -10.35
CA SER A 109 -8.52 -8.86 -11.01
C SER A 109 -9.49 -8.22 -10.02
N ALA A 110 -9.62 -8.79 -8.83
CA ALA A 110 -10.49 -8.25 -7.77
C ALA A 110 -9.98 -6.90 -7.23
N VAL A 111 -8.66 -6.75 -7.09
CA VAL A 111 -8.05 -5.54 -6.49
C VAL A 111 -7.56 -4.51 -7.51
N ALA A 112 -7.59 -4.82 -8.81
CA ALA A 112 -7.08 -3.96 -9.89
C ALA A 112 -7.65 -2.53 -9.88
N PRO A 113 -8.97 -2.29 -9.71
CA PRO A 113 -9.51 -0.93 -9.67
C PRO A 113 -8.89 -0.07 -8.57
N TRP A 114 -8.59 -0.70 -7.42
CA TRP A 114 -8.00 -0.06 -6.26
C TRP A 114 -6.52 0.26 -6.48
N LEU A 115 -5.78 -0.68 -7.08
CA LEU A 115 -4.38 -0.49 -7.46
C LEU A 115 -4.23 0.64 -8.48
N ILE A 116 -5.07 0.65 -9.53
CA ILE A 116 -5.04 1.68 -10.57
C ILE A 116 -5.32 3.05 -9.95
N THR A 117 -6.37 3.14 -9.14
CA THR A 117 -6.76 4.40 -8.50
C THR A 117 -5.65 4.93 -7.57
N GLY A 118 -5.11 4.05 -6.72
CA GLY A 118 -4.02 4.40 -5.81
C GLY A 118 -2.72 4.79 -6.53
N ALA A 119 -2.38 4.07 -7.61
CA ALA A 119 -1.22 4.38 -8.43
C ALA A 119 -1.33 5.75 -9.11
N VAL A 120 -2.49 6.08 -9.69
CA VAL A 120 -2.74 7.41 -10.28
C VAL A 120 -2.50 8.52 -9.26
N ILE A 121 -3.04 8.36 -8.04
CA ILE A 121 -2.85 9.33 -6.94
C ILE A 121 -1.37 9.43 -6.55
N ALA A 122 -0.70 8.29 -6.34
CA ALA A 122 0.69 8.25 -5.90
C ALA A 122 1.65 8.85 -6.92
N TRP A 123 1.47 8.55 -8.21
CA TRP A 123 2.26 9.14 -9.29
C TRP A 123 2.00 10.64 -9.46
N ALA A 124 0.73 11.07 -9.41
CA ALA A 124 0.40 12.49 -9.45
C ALA A 124 1.07 13.27 -8.30
N ALA A 125 1.04 12.72 -7.09
CA ALA A 125 1.72 13.30 -5.93
C ALA A 125 3.25 13.31 -6.11
N HIS A 126 3.83 12.23 -6.63
CA HIS A 126 5.27 12.15 -6.92
C HIS A 126 5.72 13.26 -7.88
N PHE A 127 5.02 13.45 -9.00
CA PHE A 127 5.34 14.51 -9.97
C PHE A 127 5.16 15.91 -9.39
N ALA A 128 4.12 16.13 -8.56
CA ALA A 128 3.93 17.40 -7.88
C ALA A 128 5.09 17.73 -6.92
N LEU A 129 5.59 16.74 -6.19
CA LEU A 129 6.75 16.90 -5.31
C LEU A 129 8.03 17.18 -6.10
N LEU A 130 8.28 16.47 -7.20
CA LEU A 130 9.44 16.72 -8.07
C LEU A 130 9.47 18.16 -8.58
N ARG A 131 8.31 18.68 -9.03
CA ARG A 131 8.19 20.09 -9.47
C ARG A 131 8.49 21.09 -8.36
N LYS A 132 8.14 20.77 -7.11
CA LYS A 132 8.41 21.62 -5.96
C LYS A 132 9.92 21.70 -5.66
N TYR A 133 10.62 20.55 -5.68
CA TYR A 133 12.06 20.50 -5.46
C TYR A 133 12.87 21.14 -6.58
N SER A 134 12.41 21.07 -7.83
CA SER A 134 13.07 21.75 -8.95
C SER A 134 12.97 23.28 -8.89
N ARG A 135 12.11 23.85 -8.03
CA ARG A 135 11.86 25.29 -7.91
C ARG A 135 12.42 25.91 -6.62
N SER A 136 13.09 25.12 -5.78
CA SER A 136 13.76 25.57 -4.54
C SER A 136 15.26 25.43 -4.68
#